data_AF-A0A7C2QUD3-F1
#
_entry.id   AF-A0A7C2QUD3-F1
#
_cell.length_a   1.000
_cell.length_b   1.000
_cell.length_c   1.000
_cell.angle_alpha   90.00
_cell.angle_beta   90.00
_cell.angle_gamma   90.00
#
_symmetry.space_group_name_H-M   'P 1'
#
loop_
_entity.id
_entity.type
_entity.pdbx_description
1 polymer ?
#
loop_
_entity_poly.entity_id
_entity_poly.type
_entity_poly.pdbx_seq_one_letter_code
_entity_poly.pdbx_strand_id
1 'polypeptide(L)'
;MANFKEGDRVRIVSREQTSEDTKERAYYPYMGGLRGTIYRLYSDGRAAVQVDLDSLPETVLTRHTEAQERMKNRWIESLSEEARSRLTPEEREFHLNYVLLVRVEDLQPEGKRTRATSTAKTTEPQNKAATTRPVSRSAADTAAVEPKARASSAKEPMPPQQKAQASVTSTTEVPKRKTLKDLEKAEEEFLKSRQQRKR
;
A
#
# COMPACT_ATOMS: atom_id res chain seq x y z
N MET A 1 -24.96 1.22 -16.96
CA MET A 1 -23.80 1.38 -16.05
C MET A 1 -24.14 2.45 -15.02
N ALA A 2 -23.50 2.46 -13.85
CA ALA A 2 -23.70 3.52 -12.86
C ALA A 2 -22.89 4.76 -13.25
N ASN A 3 -23.54 5.93 -13.27
CA ASN A 3 -22.89 7.21 -13.59
C ASN A 3 -22.16 7.74 -12.36
N PHE A 4 -20.98 7.18 -12.09
CA PHE A 4 -20.08 7.64 -11.04
C PHE A 4 -19.53 9.03 -11.31
N LYS A 5 -19.14 9.72 -10.24
CA LYS A 5 -18.57 11.06 -10.25
C LYS A 5 -17.48 11.19 -9.20
N GLU A 6 -16.63 12.19 -9.36
CA GLU A 6 -15.62 12.56 -8.37
C GLU A 6 -16.31 13.00 -7.06
N GLY A 7 -15.74 12.59 -5.93
CA GLY A 7 -16.33 12.79 -4.60
C GLY A 7 -17.47 11.84 -4.21
N ASP A 8 -17.85 10.87 -5.04
CA ASP A 8 -18.86 9.85 -4.66
C ASP A 8 -18.23 8.71 -3.84
N ARG A 9 -19.00 8.13 -2.91
CA ARG A 9 -18.56 7.01 -2.08
C ARG A 9 -18.78 5.68 -2.76
N VAL A 10 -17.74 4.85 -2.77
CA VAL A 10 -17.71 3.58 -3.48
C VAL A 10 -17.05 2.49 -2.66
N ARG A 11 -17.52 1.27 -2.91
CA ARG A 11 -16.92 0.03 -2.43
C ARG A 11 -16.43 -0.76 -3.64
N ILE A 12 -15.21 -1.29 -3.57
CA ILE A 12 -14.68 -2.18 -4.60
C ILE A 12 -15.37 -3.53 -4.46
N VAL A 13 -15.92 -4.06 -5.57
CA VAL A 13 -16.56 -5.37 -5.61
C VAL A 13 -15.50 -6.46 -5.41
N SER A 14 -15.81 -7.47 -4.60
CA SER A 14 -14.95 -8.64 -4.47
C SER A 14 -15.24 -9.63 -5.60
N ARG A 15 -14.31 -9.75 -6.55
CA ARG A 15 -14.32 -10.73 -7.65
C ARG A 15 -13.02 -11.55 -7.68
N GLU A 16 -13.00 -12.60 -8.50
CA GLU A 16 -11.76 -13.32 -8.82
C GLU A 16 -10.90 -12.50 -9.81
N GLN A 17 -9.58 -12.69 -9.77
CA GLN A 17 -8.65 -11.94 -10.62
C GLN A 17 -8.61 -12.55 -12.03
N THR A 18 -9.01 -11.78 -13.04
CA THR A 18 -9.00 -12.23 -14.44
C THR A 18 -7.59 -12.17 -15.04
N SER A 19 -7.33 -12.92 -16.11
CA SER A 19 -6.07 -12.86 -16.86
C SER A 19 -5.76 -11.45 -17.39
N GLU A 20 -6.78 -10.66 -17.72
CA GLU A 20 -6.63 -9.23 -18.05
C GLU A 20 -6.16 -8.40 -16.86
N ASP A 21 -6.76 -8.60 -15.68
CA ASP A 21 -6.40 -7.87 -14.45
C ASP A 21 -4.95 -8.11 -14.07
N THR A 22 -4.47 -9.35 -14.24
CA THR A 22 -3.05 -9.71 -14.04
C THR A 22 -2.12 -8.95 -15.00
N LYS A 23 -2.55 -8.74 -16.25
CA LYS A 23 -1.78 -8.05 -17.29
C LYS A 23 -1.78 -6.53 -17.13
N GLU A 24 -2.93 -5.95 -16.80
CA GLU A 24 -3.10 -4.50 -16.61
C GLU A 24 -2.79 -4.01 -15.19
N ARG A 25 -2.73 -4.92 -14.21
CA ARG A 25 -2.69 -4.62 -12.77
C ARG A 25 -3.92 -3.84 -12.27
N ALA A 26 -5.06 -4.05 -12.93
CA ALA A 26 -6.29 -3.28 -12.72
C ALA A 26 -7.11 -3.72 -11.49
N TYR A 27 -6.94 -4.97 -11.05
CA TYR A 27 -7.61 -5.53 -9.88
C TYR A 27 -6.74 -6.64 -9.26
N TYR A 28 -6.78 -6.76 -7.93
CA TYR A 28 -6.20 -7.84 -7.13
C TYR A 28 -7.20 -8.27 -6.04
N PRO A 29 -7.26 -9.55 -5.63
CA PRO A 29 -8.29 -10.01 -4.69
C PRO A 29 -8.31 -9.30 -3.33
N TYR A 30 -7.16 -8.83 -2.85
CA TYR A 30 -7.06 -8.07 -1.58
C TYR A 30 -7.63 -6.64 -1.67
N MET A 31 -7.98 -6.16 -2.87
CA MET A 31 -8.67 -4.89 -3.07
C MET A 31 -10.19 -5.04 -2.94
N GLY A 32 -10.71 -6.26 -3.05
CA GLY A 32 -12.14 -6.56 -2.94
C GLY A 32 -12.70 -6.20 -1.57
N GLY A 33 -13.83 -5.52 -1.56
CA GLY A 33 -14.55 -5.14 -0.34
C GLY A 33 -14.07 -3.85 0.35
N LEU A 34 -12.93 -3.28 -0.05
CA LEU A 34 -12.43 -1.97 0.44
C LEU A 34 -13.44 -0.85 0.13
N ARG A 35 -13.51 0.17 1.00
CA ARG A 35 -14.37 1.36 0.81
C ARG A 35 -13.54 2.62 0.65
N GLY A 36 -14.07 3.61 -0.06
CA GLY A 36 -13.37 4.85 -0.32
C GLY A 36 -14.22 5.88 -1.06
N THR A 37 -13.54 6.91 -1.55
CA THR A 37 -14.14 8.02 -2.32
C THR A 37 -13.43 8.13 -3.66
N ILE A 38 -14.17 8.36 -4.75
CA ILE A 38 -13.55 8.60 -6.07
C ILE A 38 -12.80 9.93 -6.03
N TYR A 39 -11.46 9.86 -6.12
CA TYR A 39 -10.58 11.01 -6.21
C TYR A 39 -10.56 11.60 -7.62
N ARG A 40 -10.52 10.74 -8.65
CA ARG A 40 -10.52 11.17 -10.05
C ARG A 40 -11.12 10.10 -10.98
N LEU A 41 -11.87 10.52 -12.00
CA LEU A 41 -12.31 9.65 -13.09
C LEU A 41 -11.42 9.81 -14.34
N TYR A 42 -11.18 8.71 -15.06
CA TYR A 42 -10.43 8.71 -16.32
C TYR A 42 -11.30 8.27 -17.49
N SER A 43 -11.01 8.79 -18.68
CA SER A 43 -11.76 8.52 -19.92
C SER A 43 -11.53 7.12 -20.50
N ASP A 44 -10.60 6.34 -19.94
CA ASP A 44 -10.32 4.95 -20.31
C ASP A 44 -11.20 3.94 -19.52
N GLY A 45 -12.19 4.42 -18.76
CA GLY A 45 -13.05 3.58 -17.92
C GLY A 45 -12.42 3.19 -16.58
N ARG A 46 -11.35 3.88 -16.15
CA ARG A 46 -10.74 3.70 -14.83
C ARG A 46 -11.07 4.83 -13.86
N ALA A 47 -10.98 4.53 -12.57
CA ALA A 47 -11.20 5.46 -11.47
C ALA A 47 -10.05 5.36 -10.47
N ALA A 48 -9.51 6.50 -10.05
CA ALA A 48 -8.67 6.60 -8.86
C ALA A 48 -9.59 6.72 -7.64
N VAL A 49 -9.56 5.71 -6.77
CA VAL A 49 -10.29 5.68 -5.50
C VAL A 49 -9.32 5.90 -4.36
N GLN A 50 -9.54 6.94 -3.57
CA GLN A 50 -8.88 7.14 -2.28
C GLN A 50 -9.58 6.25 -1.25
N VAL A 51 -8.84 5.28 -0.70
CA VAL A 51 -9.37 4.25 0.22
C VAL A 51 -9.41 4.81 1.65
N ASP A 52 -10.49 4.53 2.38
CA ASP A 52 -10.56 4.81 3.81
C ASP A 52 -9.58 3.87 4.55
N LEU A 53 -8.63 4.40 5.32
CA LEU A 53 -7.61 3.60 6.01
C LEU A 53 -8.21 2.52 6.92
N ASP A 54 -9.33 2.82 7.60
CA ASP A 54 -10.10 1.89 8.43
C ASP A 54 -10.55 0.60 7.71
N SER A 55 -10.54 0.59 6.38
CA SER A 55 -10.95 -0.56 5.56
C SER A 55 -9.79 -1.40 5.04
N LEU A 56 -8.54 -0.92 5.17
CA LEU A 56 -7.36 -1.67 4.79
C LEU A 56 -7.11 -2.83 5.77
N PRO A 57 -6.65 -4.00 5.29
CA PRO A 57 -6.19 -5.05 6.17
C PRO A 57 -4.93 -4.59 6.93
N GLU A 58 -4.80 -5.01 8.19
CA GLU A 58 -3.76 -4.58 9.13
C GLU A 58 -2.33 -4.61 8.53
N THR A 59 -1.97 -5.70 7.83
CA THR A 59 -0.67 -5.85 7.14
C THR A 59 -0.38 -4.75 6.11
N VAL A 60 -1.40 -4.17 5.47
CA VAL A 60 -1.26 -3.06 4.52
C VAL A 60 -1.27 -1.73 5.26
N LEU A 61 -2.11 -1.58 6.29
CA LEU A 61 -2.16 -0.39 7.14
C LEU A 61 -0.81 -0.14 7.83
N THR A 62 -0.20 -1.16 8.46
CA THR A 62 1.13 -1.03 9.11
C THR A 62 2.20 -0.60 8.11
N ARG A 63 2.24 -1.21 6.92
CA ARG A 63 3.20 -0.82 5.85
C ARG A 63 2.96 0.59 5.33
N HIS A 64 1.71 1.04 5.29
CA HIS A 64 1.35 2.40 4.90
C HIS A 64 1.79 3.42 5.96
N THR A 65 1.55 3.14 7.24
CA THR A 65 2.01 3.95 8.37
C THR A 65 3.54 4.02 8.42
N GLU A 66 4.26 2.90 8.25
CA GLU A 66 5.73 2.88 8.14
C GLU A 66 6.24 3.74 6.97
N ALA A 67 5.58 3.67 5.81
CA ALA A 67 5.96 4.48 4.64
C ALA A 67 5.69 5.97 4.85
N GLN A 68 4.55 6.30 5.47
CA GLN A 68 4.16 7.65 5.85
C GLN A 68 5.15 8.24 6.87
N GLU A 69 5.52 7.49 7.91
CA GLU A 69 6.50 7.90 8.91
C GLU A 69 7.90 8.10 8.30
N ARG A 70 8.37 7.16 7.46
CA ARG A 70 9.66 7.31 6.78
C ARG A 70 9.70 8.53 5.84
N MET A 71 8.58 8.87 5.19
CA MET A 71 8.47 10.11 4.42
C MET A 71 8.43 11.34 5.32
N LYS A 72 7.63 11.32 6.40
CA LYS A 72 7.52 12.39 7.40
C LYS A 72 8.89 12.73 8.00
N ASN A 73 9.62 11.71 8.47
CA ASN A 73 10.93 11.88 9.08
C ASN A 73 11.95 12.42 8.06
N ARG A 74 12.05 11.82 6.86
CA ARG A 74 12.93 12.31 5.79
C ARG A 74 12.60 13.76 5.37
N TRP A 75 11.33 14.13 5.34
CA TRP A 75 10.90 15.47 5.00
C TRP A 75 11.28 16.48 6.10
N ILE A 76 10.98 16.19 7.37
CA ILE A 76 11.39 17.02 8.50
C ILE A 76 12.92 17.14 8.57
N GLU A 77 13.66 16.05 8.34
CA GLU A 77 15.13 16.04 8.25
C GLU A 77 15.64 16.96 7.13
N SER A 78 14.95 17.03 5.99
CA SER A 78 15.31 17.93 4.88
C SER A 78 15.02 19.42 5.13
N LEU A 79 14.24 19.76 6.15
CA LEU A 79 14.00 21.14 6.57
C LEU A 79 15.10 21.62 7.53
N SER A 80 15.55 22.86 7.36
CA SER A 80 16.43 23.57 8.31
C SER A 80 15.77 23.75 9.68
N GLU A 81 16.56 23.91 10.74
CA GLU A 81 16.05 24.00 12.12
C GLU A 81 15.08 25.18 12.34
N GLU A 82 15.33 26.33 11.71
CA GLU A 82 14.38 27.46 11.70
C GLU A 82 13.04 27.10 11.05
N ALA A 83 13.06 26.37 9.94
CA ALA A 83 11.85 25.93 9.25
C ALA A 83 11.07 24.91 10.08
N ARG A 84 11.75 23.90 10.65
CA ARG A 84 11.15 22.95 11.61
C ARG A 84 10.50 23.68 12.78
N SER A 85 11.16 24.70 13.31
CA SER A 85 10.69 25.48 14.47
C SER A 85 9.50 26.40 14.16
N ARG A 86 9.30 26.77 12.88
CA ARG A 86 8.14 27.56 12.43
C ARG A 86 6.91 26.72 12.06
N LEU A 87 7.08 25.44 11.71
CA LEU A 87 5.96 24.53 11.46
C LEU A 87 5.22 24.20 12.78
N THR A 88 3.91 24.46 12.79
CA THR A 88 2.97 24.05 13.85
C THR A 88 2.85 22.52 13.93
N PRO A 89 2.32 21.95 15.04
CA PRO A 89 2.10 20.50 15.15
C PRO A 89 1.20 19.94 14.04
N GLU A 90 0.22 20.71 13.58
CA GLU A 90 -0.71 20.34 12.51
C GLU A 90 -0.03 20.35 11.13
N GLU A 91 0.80 21.35 10.83
CA GLU A 91 1.59 21.39 9.59
C GLU A 91 2.69 20.32 9.55
N ARG A 92 3.15 19.84 10.71
CA ARG A 92 4.04 18.66 10.79
C ARG A 92 3.29 17.36 10.52
N GLU A 93 1.95 17.35 10.49
CA GLU A 93 1.20 16.13 10.27
C GLU A 93 1.19 15.76 8.78
N PHE A 94 1.81 14.61 8.48
CA PHE A 94 2.05 14.17 7.11
C PHE A 94 1.14 12.98 6.81
N HIS A 95 0.07 13.22 6.06
CA HIS A 95 -0.88 12.18 5.65
C HIS A 95 -0.60 11.71 4.22
N LEU A 96 -0.33 10.41 4.07
CA LEU A 96 -0.16 9.78 2.77
C LEU A 96 -1.52 9.23 2.30
N ASN A 97 -2.00 9.67 1.13
CA ASN A 97 -3.27 9.17 0.60
C ASN A 97 -3.08 7.80 -0.06
N TYR A 98 -3.74 6.75 0.45
CA TYR A 98 -3.75 5.44 -0.21
C TYR A 98 -4.76 5.44 -1.37
N VAL A 99 -4.25 5.61 -2.60
CA VAL A 99 -5.06 5.69 -3.81
C VAL A 99 -4.86 4.44 -4.68
N LEU A 100 -5.96 3.79 -5.04
CA LEU A 100 -5.99 2.64 -5.95
C LEU A 100 -6.61 3.04 -7.29
N LEU A 101 -6.05 2.53 -8.39
CA LEU A 101 -6.63 2.65 -9.74
C LEU A 101 -7.37 1.36 -10.08
N VAL A 102 -8.67 1.45 -10.35
CA VAL A 102 -9.56 0.30 -10.65
C VAL A 102 -10.45 0.57 -11.86
N ARG A 103 -10.99 -0.48 -12.49
CA ARG A 103 -12.02 -0.33 -13.54
C ARG A 103 -13.34 0.16 -12.90
N VAL A 104 -14.07 1.02 -13.60
CA VAL A 104 -15.36 1.59 -13.14
C VAL A 104 -16.45 0.50 -12.98
N GLU A 105 -16.30 -0.62 -13.66
CA GLU A 105 -17.20 -1.79 -13.58
C GLU A 105 -17.10 -2.51 -12.22
N ASP A 106 -15.96 -2.41 -11.53
CA ASP A 106 -15.70 -3.02 -10.22
C ASP A 106 -16.09 -2.13 -9.04
N LEU A 107 -16.74 -0.99 -9.31
CA LEU A 107 -17.26 -0.09 -8.30
C LEU A 107 -18.73 -0.35 -8.04
N GLN A 108 -19.07 -0.49 -6.76
CA GLN A 108 -20.44 -0.42 -6.27
C GLN A 108 -20.60 0.89 -5.47
N PRO A 109 -21.66 1.69 -5.69
CA PRO A 109 -21.89 2.88 -4.86
C PRO A 109 -22.16 2.46 -3.41
N GLU A 110 -21.32 2.90 -2.47
CA GLU A 110 -21.57 2.73 -1.05
C GLU A 110 -22.64 3.75 -0.66
N GLY A 111 -23.83 3.26 -0.29
CA GLY A 111 -25.08 4.04 -0.31
C GLY A 111 -24.96 5.44 0.25
N LYS A 112 -25.21 6.45 -0.61
CA LYS A 112 -25.03 7.89 -0.38
C LYS A 112 -25.15 8.26 1.10
N ARG A 113 -24.01 8.54 1.74
CA ARG A 113 -23.97 9.15 3.08
C ARG A 113 -24.66 10.52 2.97
N THR A 114 -25.94 10.57 3.31
CA THR A 114 -26.75 11.78 3.21
C THR A 114 -26.06 12.87 4.00
N ARG A 115 -25.69 13.96 3.32
CA ARG A 115 -25.01 15.10 3.93
C ARG A 115 -25.98 15.73 4.92
N ALA A 116 -25.93 15.28 6.17
CA ALA A 116 -26.82 15.71 7.22
C ALA A 116 -26.54 17.18 7.52
N THR A 117 -27.31 18.07 6.87
CA THR A 117 -27.32 19.50 7.16
C THR A 117 -27.73 19.67 8.60
N SER A 118 -26.77 19.96 9.47
CA SER A 118 -26.96 20.05 10.91
C SER A 118 -27.61 21.37 11.31
N THR A 119 -28.86 21.58 10.89
CA THR A 119 -29.76 22.58 11.48
C THR A 119 -30.17 22.13 12.88
N ALA A 120 -29.22 22.13 13.81
CA ALA A 120 -29.42 21.90 15.23
C ALA A 120 -30.16 23.09 15.84
N LYS A 121 -31.49 23.08 15.73
CA LYS A 121 -32.36 24.14 16.24
C LYS A 121 -32.36 24.12 17.77
N THR A 122 -32.07 25.28 18.37
CA THR A 122 -32.08 25.51 19.82
C THR A 122 -33.29 24.88 20.52
N THR A 123 -33.05 24.05 21.52
CA THR A 123 -34.07 23.67 22.52
C THR A 123 -33.40 23.47 23.88
N GLU A 124 -33.35 24.53 24.69
CA GLU A 124 -33.32 24.40 26.16
C GLU A 124 -34.69 23.83 26.60
N PRO A 125 -34.80 23.08 27.72
CA PRO A 125 -34.53 23.67 29.04
C PRO A 125 -33.88 22.77 30.11
N GLN A 126 -33.63 23.42 31.23
CA GLN A 126 -33.41 22.97 32.62
C GLN A 126 -34.29 21.75 33.04
N ASN A 127 -34.05 21.02 34.15
CA ASN A 127 -33.47 21.43 35.45
C ASN A 127 -33.10 20.24 36.38
N LYS A 128 -32.45 20.57 37.52
CA LYS A 128 -32.35 19.83 38.82
C LYS A 128 -31.63 18.47 38.94
N ALA A 129 -30.40 18.61 39.42
CA ALA A 129 -29.59 17.73 40.27
C ALA A 129 -30.31 16.72 41.23
N ALA A 130 -29.66 15.56 41.43
CA ALA A 130 -29.63 14.85 42.72
C ALA A 130 -28.34 14.01 42.92
N THR A 131 -27.70 14.25 44.06
CA THR A 131 -26.55 13.57 44.68
C THR A 131 -26.73 12.06 44.95
N THR A 132 -25.68 11.24 44.73
CA THR A 132 -25.22 10.23 45.74
C THR A 132 -23.76 9.79 45.54
N ARG A 133 -23.02 9.62 46.65
CA ARG A 133 -21.75 8.87 46.82
C ARG A 133 -22.02 7.72 47.80
N PRO A 134 -21.40 6.54 47.65
CA PRO A 134 -20.15 6.21 48.38
C PRO A 134 -19.12 5.48 47.47
N VAL A 135 -17.79 5.57 47.62
CA VAL A 135 -16.85 5.47 48.76
C VAL A 135 -16.66 4.06 49.33
N SER A 136 -15.66 3.32 48.82
CA SER A 136 -14.64 2.51 49.54
C SER A 136 -13.74 1.86 48.46
N ARG A 137 -12.41 2.04 48.38
CA ARG A 137 -11.26 1.90 49.32
C ARG A 137 -10.84 0.46 49.64
N SER A 138 -9.74 0.04 49.00
CA SER A 138 -8.56 -0.71 49.52
C SER A 138 -8.14 -1.87 48.58
N ALA A 139 -6.88 -2.34 48.53
CA ALA A 139 -5.53 -1.74 48.70
C ALA A 139 -4.49 -2.87 48.56
N ALA A 140 -3.32 -2.61 47.94
CA ALA A 140 -2.10 -3.46 47.97
C ALA A 140 -2.25 -4.87 47.30
N ASP A 141 -1.22 -5.67 46.93
CA ASP A 141 0.25 -5.53 46.80
C ASP A 141 0.79 -6.75 45.97
N THR A 142 2.03 -6.93 45.49
CA THR A 142 3.35 -6.21 45.46
C THR A 142 4.06 -6.53 44.10
N ALA A 143 5.35 -6.17 43.94
CA ALA A 143 6.46 -6.81 43.16
C ALA A 143 6.17 -7.61 41.86
N ALA A 144 6.77 -7.34 40.68
CA ALA A 144 8.19 -7.18 40.28
C ALA A 144 8.96 -8.51 39.99
N VAL A 145 10.05 -8.40 39.19
CA VAL A 145 11.08 -9.41 38.83
C VAL A 145 10.83 -10.30 37.59
N GLU A 146 11.27 -9.80 36.43
CA GLU A 146 11.98 -10.58 35.39
C GLU A 146 13.48 -10.75 35.80
N PRO A 147 14.37 -11.50 35.10
CA PRO A 147 14.18 -12.55 34.09
C PRO A 147 15.06 -13.83 34.32
N LYS A 148 14.78 -14.98 33.66
CA LYS A 148 15.84 -15.99 33.43
C LYS A 148 15.68 -17.01 32.27
N ALA A 149 16.24 -16.64 31.12
CA ALA A 149 17.15 -17.43 30.27
C ALA A 149 17.12 -18.99 30.22
N ARG A 150 16.81 -19.50 29.00
CA ARG A 150 17.69 -20.34 28.14
C ARG A 150 17.58 -21.88 28.16
N ALA A 151 17.88 -22.45 26.99
CA ALA A 151 18.10 -23.88 26.63
C ALA A 151 16.83 -24.72 26.37
N SER A 152 16.80 -25.66 25.40
CA SER A 152 17.71 -25.91 24.26
C SER A 152 17.11 -26.90 23.24
N SER A 153 17.15 -26.58 21.94
CA SER A 153 16.97 -27.47 20.76
C SER A 153 17.28 -26.69 19.49
N ALA A 154 17.75 -27.24 18.37
CA ALA A 154 18.56 -28.45 18.15
C ALA A 154 19.36 -28.23 16.83
N LYS A 155 20.57 -28.79 16.71
CA LYS A 155 21.38 -28.71 15.47
C LYS A 155 21.34 -30.04 14.73
N GLU A 156 20.77 -30.07 13.54
CA GLU A 156 20.94 -31.15 12.56
C GLU A 156 20.91 -30.61 11.10
N PRO A 157 21.38 -31.37 10.09
CA PRO A 157 22.37 -30.80 9.19
C PRO A 157 21.95 -30.67 7.71
N MET A 158 22.85 -30.06 6.93
CA MET A 158 22.75 -29.96 5.46
C MET A 158 22.88 -31.34 4.79
N PRO A 159 22.00 -31.68 3.83
CA PRO A 159 22.31 -32.64 2.76
C PRO A 159 23.32 -32.02 1.75
N PRO A 160 24.12 -32.84 1.04
CA PRO A 160 25.22 -32.36 0.22
C PRO A 160 24.82 -31.90 -1.19
N GLN A 161 25.69 -31.09 -1.81
CA GLN A 161 25.66 -30.84 -3.25
C GLN A 161 25.90 -32.14 -4.03
N GLN A 162 25.04 -32.45 -5.00
CA GLN A 162 25.35 -33.42 -6.05
C GLN A 162 25.44 -32.74 -7.41
N LYS A 163 26.61 -32.85 -8.04
CA LYS A 163 26.77 -32.58 -9.48
C LYS A 163 26.15 -33.75 -10.24
N ALA A 164 25.06 -33.51 -10.96
CA ALA A 164 24.53 -34.43 -11.95
C ALA A 164 24.63 -33.79 -13.34
N GLN A 165 25.59 -34.26 -14.15
CA GLN A 165 25.55 -34.01 -15.59
C GLN A 165 24.53 -34.97 -16.19
N ALA A 166 23.47 -34.44 -16.80
CA ALA A 166 22.50 -35.23 -17.56
C ALA A 166 22.24 -34.53 -18.90
N SER A 167 22.72 -35.14 -19.97
CA SER A 167 22.46 -34.70 -21.34
C SER A 167 21.03 -35.04 -21.75
N VAL A 168 20.23 -34.04 -22.09
CA VAL A 168 18.91 -34.24 -22.72
C VAL A 168 18.85 -33.43 -24.00
N THR A 169 18.89 -34.13 -25.14
CA THR A 169 18.62 -33.55 -26.46
C THR A 169 17.13 -33.27 -26.59
N SER A 170 16.76 -32.01 -26.82
CA SER A 170 15.43 -31.63 -27.32
C SER A 170 15.56 -30.50 -28.34
N THR A 171 15.04 -30.75 -29.55
CA THR A 171 15.12 -29.82 -30.68
C THR A 171 13.90 -28.91 -30.71
N THR A 172 14.01 -27.74 -30.05
CA THR A 172 12.99 -26.68 -30.13
C THR A 172 13.69 -25.32 -30.27
N GLU A 173 13.25 -24.50 -31.22
CA GLU A 173 13.87 -23.20 -31.47
C GLU A 173 13.53 -22.19 -30.36
N VAL A 174 14.50 -21.96 -29.48
CA VAL A 174 14.51 -20.83 -28.54
C VAL A 174 15.49 -19.79 -29.08
N PRO A 175 15.11 -18.50 -29.20
CA PRO A 175 15.98 -17.47 -29.76
C PRO A 175 17.26 -17.33 -28.93
N LYS A 176 18.40 -17.70 -29.53
CA LYS A 176 19.72 -17.66 -28.88
C LYS A 176 20.02 -16.22 -28.47
N ARG A 177 20.11 -15.98 -27.16
CA ARG A 177 20.65 -14.73 -26.62
C ARG A 177 22.08 -14.57 -27.15
N LYS A 178 22.31 -13.51 -27.93
CA LYS A 178 23.66 -13.13 -28.39
C LYS A 178 24.59 -13.04 -27.18
N THR A 179 25.72 -13.74 -27.23
CA THR A 179 26.76 -13.62 -26.21
C THR A 179 27.47 -12.28 -26.34
N LEU A 180 28.26 -11.87 -25.35
CA LEU A 180 29.04 -10.63 -25.44
C LEU A 180 29.94 -10.61 -26.68
N LYS A 181 30.54 -11.75 -27.05
CA LYS A 181 31.36 -11.90 -28.26
C LYS A 181 30.58 -11.72 -29.56
N ASP A 182 29.30 -12.08 -29.59
CA ASP A 182 28.42 -11.86 -30.74
C ASP A 182 27.98 -10.39 -30.87
N LEU A 183 28.07 -9.61 -29.79
CA LEU A 183 27.82 -8.17 -29.77
C LEU A 183 29.09 -7.39 -30.17
N GLU A 184 30.23 -7.72 -29.54
CA GLU A 184 31.56 -7.16 -29.86
C GLU A 184 31.88 -7.29 -31.36
N LYS A 185 31.67 -8.47 -31.94
CA LYS A 185 31.92 -8.69 -33.38
C LYS A 185 30.98 -7.88 -34.27
N ALA A 186 29.71 -7.73 -33.88
CA ALA A 186 28.74 -6.93 -34.64
C ALA A 186 29.05 -5.43 -34.57
N GLU A 187 29.59 -4.94 -33.46
CA GLU A 187 30.07 -3.57 -33.32
C GLU A 187 31.33 -3.30 -34.16
N GLU A 188 32.28 -4.24 -34.19
CA GLU A 188 33.47 -4.13 -35.06
C GLU A 188 33.09 -4.07 -36.55
N GLU A 189 32.21 -4.97 -37.02
CA GLU A 189 31.73 -4.96 -38.41
C GLU A 189 30.97 -3.65 -38.75
N PHE A 190 30.18 -3.11 -37.81
CA PHE A 190 29.49 -1.83 -37.99
C PHE A 190 30.46 -0.64 -38.06
N LEU A 191 31.47 -0.58 -37.18
CA LEU A 191 32.52 0.43 -37.23
C LEU A 191 33.32 0.37 -38.53
N LYS A 192 33.69 -0.83 -38.97
CA LYS A 192 34.45 -1.08 -40.20
C LYS A 192 33.66 -0.68 -41.45
N SER A 193 32.38 -1.04 -41.52
CA SER A 193 31.46 -0.58 -42.57
C SER A 193 31.34 0.95 -42.59
N ARG A 194 31.20 1.59 -41.42
CA ARG A 194 31.10 3.05 -41.29
C ARG A 194 32.40 3.78 -41.69
N GLN A 195 33.57 3.17 -41.47
CA GLN A 195 34.85 3.69 -41.94
C GLN A 195 35.02 3.54 -43.46
N GLN A 196 34.63 2.39 -44.03
CA GLN A 196 34.63 2.19 -45.49
C GLN A 196 33.69 3.18 -46.20
N ARG A 197 32.53 3.50 -45.60
CA ARG A 197 31.59 4.52 -46.08
C ARG A 197 32.07 5.98 -45.92
N LYS A 198 33.30 6.19 -45.45
CA LYS A 198 33.94 7.50 -45.22
C LYS A 198 35.23 7.71 -46.04
N ARG A 199 35.48 6.81 -47.00
CA ARG A 199 36.46 6.94 -48.09
C ARG A 199 35.74 6.94 -49.43
#